data_AF-A0A645IM84-F1
#
_entry.id   AF-A0A645IM84-F1
#
_cell.length_a   1.000
_cell.length_b   1.000
_cell.length_c   1.000
_cell.angle_alpha   90.00
_cell.angle_beta   90.00
_cell.angle_gamma   90.00
#
_symmetry.space_group_name_H-M   'P 1'
#
loop_
_entity.id
_entity.type
_entity.pdbx_description
1 polymer ?
#
loop_
_entity_poly.entity_id
_entity_poly.type
_entity_poly.pdbx_seq_one_letter_code
_entity_poly.pdbx_strand_id
1 'polypeptide(L)'
;MYSAIQLYDGKTVGQTQGGYVKGAKGIQMNFIIMPRTTPIAITKQDNMRIFDPLTNQKANAWAMDYRRYHDMWVKENAANSIYINYLEARPV
;
A
#
# COMPACT_ATOMS: atom_id res chain seq x y z
N MET A 1 7.15 -8.68 -9.27
CA MET A 1 6.92 -8.34 -7.85
C MET A 1 8.26 -8.40 -7.13
N TYR A 2 8.52 -7.51 -6.17
CA TYR A 2 9.79 -7.46 -5.42
C TYR A 2 9.51 -7.56 -3.92
N SER A 3 10.35 -8.31 -3.19
CA SER A 3 10.21 -8.46 -1.74
C SER A 3 10.46 -7.15 -0.97
N ALA A 4 11.23 -6.24 -1.55
CA ALA A 4 11.43 -4.89 -1.06
C ALA A 4 11.31 -3.91 -2.23
N ILE A 5 10.57 -2.83 -1.99
CA ILE A 5 10.38 -1.74 -2.96
C ILE A 5 10.98 -0.46 -2.39
N GLN A 6 11.58 0.35 -3.27
CA GLN A 6 11.89 1.73 -2.96
C GLN A 6 10.83 2.59 -3.63
N LEU A 7 10.12 3.40 -2.84
CA LEU A 7 9.17 4.38 -3.34
C LEU A 7 9.92 5.67 -3.69
N TYR A 8 9.65 6.21 -4.87
CA TYR A 8 10.18 7.48 -5.35
C TYR A 8 9.16 8.59 -5.12
N ASP A 9 9.65 9.70 -4.56
CA ASP A 9 8.81 10.84 -4.17
C ASP A 9 8.34 11.73 -5.35
N GLY A 10 8.86 11.49 -6.56
CA GLY A 10 8.54 12.25 -7.76
C GLY A 10 9.14 13.66 -7.80
N LYS A 11 10.01 14.03 -6.85
CA LYS A 11 10.54 15.39 -6.69
C LYS A 11 12.06 15.44 -6.59
N THR A 12 12.68 14.49 -5.92
CA THR A 12 14.13 14.45 -5.71
C THR A 12 14.86 14.11 -7.03
N VAL A 13 16.04 14.70 -7.26
CA VAL A 13 16.87 14.41 -8.45
C VAL A 13 17.22 12.92 -8.48
N GLY A 14 16.86 12.23 -9.56
CA GLY A 14 16.96 10.77 -9.69
C GLY A 14 15.70 9.98 -9.27
N GLN A 15 14.66 10.65 -8.76
CA GLN A 15 13.36 10.07 -8.38
C GLN A 15 12.17 10.71 -9.14
N THR A 16 12.45 11.53 -10.16
CA THR A 16 11.45 12.36 -10.87
C THR A 16 10.43 11.57 -11.69
N GLN A 17 10.72 10.31 -12.05
CA GLN A 17 9.75 9.42 -12.68
C GLN A 17 8.60 9.02 -11.75
N GLY A 18 8.79 9.13 -10.43
CA GLY A 18 7.85 8.65 -9.43
C GLY A 18 7.65 7.14 -9.48
N GLY A 19 6.76 6.62 -8.62
CA GLY A 19 6.42 5.20 -8.59
C GLY A 19 7.33 4.37 -7.68
N TYR A 20 7.52 3.10 -8.03
CA TYR A 20 8.32 2.17 -7.24
C TYR A 20 9.35 1.44 -8.09
N VAL A 21 10.52 1.18 -7.51
CA VAL A 21 11.57 0.36 -8.12
C VAL A 21 11.96 -0.79 -7.20
N LYS A 22 12.72 -1.77 -7.73
CA LYS A 22 13.34 -2.84 -6.93
C LYS A 22 14.22 -2.20 -5.86
N GLY A 23 13.95 -2.48 -4.58
CA GLY A 23 14.83 -2.05 -3.50
C GLY A 23 16.20 -2.74 -3.61
N ALA A 24 17.25 -2.15 -3.02
CA ALA A 24 18.61 -2.67 -3.13
C ALA A 24 18.77 -4.14 -2.68
N LYS A 25 17.96 -4.56 -1.69
CA LYS A 25 17.90 -5.96 -1.20
C LYS A 25 16.63 -6.70 -1.66
N GLY A 26 15.89 -6.12 -2.59
CA GLY A 26 14.67 -6.72 -3.12
C GLY A 26 15.02 -7.96 -3.92
N ILE A 27 14.22 -9.01 -3.77
CA ILE A 27 14.34 -10.24 -4.55
C ILE A 27 13.16 -10.32 -5.48
N GLN A 28 13.42 -10.75 -6.72
CA GLN A 28 12.36 -10.90 -7.69
C GLN A 28 11.52 -12.15 -7.38
N MET A 29 10.21 -11.95 -7.26
CA MET A 29 9.23 -12.98 -6.95
C MET A 29 8.38 -13.26 -8.17
N ASN A 30 8.08 -14.55 -8.40
CA ASN A 30 7.20 -14.99 -9.48
C ASN A 30 5.74 -14.97 -9.02
N PHE A 31 5.44 -15.74 -7.98
CA PHE A 31 4.10 -15.84 -7.41
C PHE A 31 4.12 -15.97 -5.89
N ILE A 32 2.99 -15.61 -5.28
CA ILE A 32 2.70 -15.79 -3.85
C ILE A 32 1.43 -16.63 -3.75
N ILE A 33 1.43 -17.62 -2.86
CA ILE A 33 0.25 -18.40 -2.49
C ILE A 33 0.01 -18.15 -1.01
N MET A 34 -1.21 -17.72 -0.67
CA MET A 34 -1.63 -17.57 0.72
C MET A 34 -3.10 -17.94 0.90
N PRO A 35 -3.50 -18.51 2.04
CA PRO A 35 -4.90 -18.71 2.38
C PRO A 35 -5.64 -17.36 2.49
N ARG A 36 -6.92 -17.32 2.10
CA ARG A 36 -7.75 -16.10 2.22
C ARG A 36 -7.99 -15.63 3.65
N THR A 37 -7.76 -16.50 4.63
CA THR A 37 -7.93 -16.22 6.06
C THR A 37 -6.69 -15.62 6.72
N THR A 38 -5.54 -15.65 6.03
CA THR A 38 -4.25 -15.15 6.53
C THR A 38 -4.13 -13.62 6.50
N PRO A 39 -4.53 -12.90 5.43
CA PRO A 39 -4.44 -11.46 5.38
C PRO A 39 -5.65 -10.83 6.09
N ILE A 40 -5.38 -9.85 6.93
CA ILE A 40 -6.38 -9.02 7.59
C ILE A 40 -6.30 -7.64 6.94
N ALA A 41 -7.26 -7.35 6.08
CA ALA A 41 -7.37 -6.03 5.46
C ALA A 41 -8.02 -5.06 6.46
N ILE A 42 -7.31 -3.98 6.77
CA ILE A 42 -7.79 -2.93 7.66
C ILE A 42 -8.01 -1.67 6.84
N THR A 43 -9.22 -1.14 6.94
CA THR A 43 -9.57 0.15 6.36
C THR A 43 -9.82 1.13 7.48
N LYS A 44 -9.00 2.19 7.52
CA LYS A 44 -9.19 3.29 8.46
C LYS A 44 -9.68 4.51 7.70
N GLN A 45 -10.75 5.09 8.21
CA GLN A 45 -11.20 6.42 7.79
C GLN A 45 -10.69 7.42 8.81
N ASP A 46 -9.96 8.44 8.36
CA ASP A 46 -9.42 9.48 9.24
C ASP A 46 -9.69 10.86 8.67
N ASN A 47 -9.73 11.85 9.58
CA ASN A 47 -9.80 13.27 9.29
C ASN A 47 -10.97 13.66 8.37
N MET A 48 -12.19 13.40 8.86
CA MET A 48 -13.42 13.84 8.18
C MET A 48 -13.53 15.36 8.20
N ARG A 49 -13.73 15.95 7.03
CA ARG A 49 -14.02 17.38 6.87
C ARG A 49 -15.41 17.54 6.28
N ILE A 50 -16.19 18.43 6.87
CA ILE A 50 -17.51 18.81 6.39
C ILE A 50 -17.42 20.28 5.98
N PHE A 51 -17.84 20.57 4.76
CA PHE A 51 -17.91 21.92 4.22
C PHE A 51 -19.37 22.34 4.16
N ASP A 52 -19.64 23.53 4.70
CA ASP A 52 -20.97 24.14 4.61
C ASP A 52 -21.26 24.60 3.17
N PRO A 53 -22.55 24.82 2.84
CA PRO A 53 -22.95 25.22 1.49
C PRO A 53 -22.35 26.54 0.98
N LEU A 54 -21.99 27.48 1.86
CA LEU A 54 -21.37 28.74 1.45
C LEU A 54 -19.90 28.57 1.08
N THR A 55 -19.23 27.59 1.70
CA THR A 55 -17.83 27.24 1.41
C THR A 55 -17.69 26.32 0.20
N ASN A 56 -18.73 25.56 -0.17
CA ASN A 56 -18.72 24.66 -1.32
C ASN A 56 -18.89 25.41 -2.66
N GLN A 57 -17.76 25.72 -3.30
CA GLN A 57 -17.76 26.45 -4.58
C GLN A 57 -18.34 25.67 -5.77
N LYS A 58 -18.59 24.36 -5.65
CA LYS A 58 -19.13 23.52 -6.74
C LYS A 58 -20.66 23.41 -6.72
N ALA A 59 -21.29 23.54 -5.54
CA ALA A 59 -22.74 23.41 -5.40
C ALA A 59 -23.23 24.03 -4.08
N ASN A 60 -24.47 24.53 -4.07
CA ASN A 60 -25.16 24.97 -2.84
C ASN A 60 -25.63 23.77 -2.00
N ALA A 61 -24.69 22.94 -1.56
CA ALA A 61 -24.95 21.75 -0.77
C ALA A 61 -23.76 21.46 0.15
N TRP A 62 -24.04 20.71 1.22
CA TRP A 62 -23.00 20.18 2.10
C TRP A 62 -22.08 19.24 1.34
N ALA A 63 -20.77 19.36 1.57
CA ALA A 63 -19.78 18.44 1.03
C ALA A 63 -18.97 17.78 2.15
N MET A 64 -18.57 16.54 1.94
CA MET A 64 -17.75 15.78 2.88
C MET A 64 -16.54 15.22 2.16
N ASP A 65 -15.38 15.38 2.79
CA ASP A 65 -14.12 14.77 2.35
C ASP A 65 -13.55 13.93 3.50
N TYR A 66 -12.97 12.78 3.18
CA TYR A 66 -12.32 11.90 4.13
C TYR A 66 -11.08 11.27 3.52
N ARG A 67 -10.08 11.01 4.34
CA ARG A 67 -8.93 10.20 3.92
C ARG A 67 -9.18 8.76 4.29
N ARG A 68 -9.07 7.87 3.30
CA ARG A 68 -9.14 6.42 3.50
C ARG A 68 -7.74 5.83 3.38
N TYR A 69 -7.32 5.15 4.42
CA TYR A 69 -6.09 4.38 4.44
C TYR A 69 -6.42 2.90 4.33
N HIS A 70 -5.62 2.19 3.55
CA HIS A 70 -5.67 0.76 3.37
C HIS A 70 -4.38 0.18 3.92
N ASP A 71 -4.48 -0.69 4.91
CA ASP A 71 -3.36 -1.44 5.47
C ASP A 71 -3.71 -2.94 5.49
N MET A 72 -2.71 -3.81 5.52
CA MET A 72 -2.88 -5.25 5.52
C MET A 72 -1.93 -5.90 6.52
N TRP A 73 -2.51 -6.62 7.47
CA TRP A 73 -1.76 -7.30 8.51
C TRP A 73 -1.79 -8.81 8.33
N VAL A 74 -0.76 -9.47 8.85
CA VAL A 74 -0.66 -10.93 8.93
C VAL A 74 -0.28 -11.27 10.37
N LYS A 75 -1.01 -12.22 10.98
CA LYS A 75 -0.66 -12.70 12.33
C LYS A 75 0.62 -13.53 12.28
N GLU A 76 1.47 -13.41 13.29
CA GLU A 76 2.75 -14.14 13.34
C GLU A 76 2.57 -15.66 13.23
N ASN A 77 1.57 -16.22 13.92
CA ASN A 77 1.28 -17.66 13.86
C ASN A 77 0.81 -18.13 12.47
N ALA A 78 0.25 -17.22 11.66
CA ALA A 78 -0.23 -17.50 10.32
C ALA A 78 0.82 -17.16 9.24
N ALA A 79 1.96 -16.57 9.59
CA ALA A 79 3.00 -16.22 8.62
C ALA A 79 3.55 -17.45 7.87
N ASN A 80 3.67 -18.59 8.56
CA ASN A 80 4.10 -19.87 7.97
C ASN A 80 3.11 -20.44 6.94
N SER A 81 1.90 -19.88 6.84
CA SER A 81 0.92 -20.30 5.81
C SER A 81 1.15 -19.65 4.45
N ILE A 82 2.09 -18.70 4.35
CA ILE A 82 2.39 -17.96 3.12
C ILE A 82 3.56 -18.65 2.42
N TYR A 83 3.34 -19.02 1.15
CA TYR A 83 4.39 -19.54 0.29
C TYR A 83 4.74 -18.51 -0.79
N ILE A 84 6.04 -18.31 -0.99
CA ILE A 84 6.57 -17.37 -1.98
C ILE A 84 7.55 -18.13 -2.87
N ASN A 85 7.37 -18.01 -4.18
CA ASN A 85 8.34 -18.48 -5.16
C ASN A 85 9.28 -17.33 -5.57
N TYR A 86 10.56 -17.52 -5.27
CA TYR A 86 11.64 -16.61 -5.66
C TYR A 86 12.28 -17.09 -6.97
N LEU A 87 12.54 -16.15 -7.88
CA LEU A 87 13.28 -16.42 -9.13
C LEU A 87 14.78 -16.51 -8.89
N GLU A 88 15.27 -15.76 -7.91
CA GLU A 88 16.66 -15.77 -7.46
C GLU A 88 16.82 -16.75 -6.27
N ALA A 89 18.05 -17.18 -5.98
CA ALA A 89 18.31 -18.04 -4.83
C ALA A 89 17.75 -17.41 -3.55
N ARG A 90 17.06 -18.23 -2.74
CA ARG A 90 16.48 -17.77 -1.47
C ARG A 90 17.61 -17.18 -0.61
N PRO A 91 17.51 -15.92 -0.16
CA PRO A 91 18.48 -15.36 0.77
C PRO A 91 18.44 -16.21 2.04
N VAL A 92 19.63 -16.60 2.50
CA VAL A 92 19.80 -17.35 3.75
C VAL A 92 19.56 -16.42 4.93
#